data_AF-A0A9D7NE77-F1
#
_entry.id   AF-A0A9D7NE77-F1
#
_cell.length_a   1.000
_cell.length_b   1.000
_cell.length_c   1.000
_cell.angle_alpha   90.00
_cell.angle_beta   90.00
_cell.angle_gamma   90.00
#
_symmetry.space_group_name_H-M   'P 1'
#
loop_
_entity.id
_entity.type
_entity.pdbx_description
1 polymer ?
#
loop_
_entity_poly.entity_id
_entity_poly.type
_entity_poly.pdbx_seq_one_letter_code
_entity_poly.pdbx_strand_id
1 'polypeptide(L)' 'MKSGEEFLQLHQYLRVEAFINLAAQPDKQHYSLLALAFECGFNSKSTFNKYFKAVIGETPSAYFGLLRS' A
#
# COMPACT_ATOMS: atom_id res chain seq x y z
N MET A 1 24.84 9.84 -9.20
CA MET A 1 23.78 10.58 -8.49
C MET A 1 22.47 9.90 -8.83
N LYS A 2 21.69 9.44 -7.84
CA LYS A 2 20.37 8.87 -8.12
C LYS A 2 19.43 10.00 -8.54
N SER A 3 18.61 9.78 -9.57
CA SER A 3 17.70 10.80 -10.09
C SER A 3 16.53 11.03 -9.12
N GLY A 4 15.87 12.19 -9.22
CA GLY A 4 14.69 12.49 -8.37
C GLY A 4 13.55 11.48 -8.56
N GLU A 5 13.45 10.86 -9.73
CA GLU A 5 12.46 9.83 -10.04
C GLU A 5 12.72 8.52 -9.28
N GLU A 6 13.98 8.09 -9.16
CA GLU A 6 14.34 6.89 -8.38
C GLU A 6 14.01 7.08 -6.89
N PHE A 7 14.21 8.29 -6.36
CA PHE A 7 13.87 8.61 -4.97
C PHE A 7 12.35 8.58 -4.72
N LEU A 8 11.58 9.15 -5.65
CA LEU A 8 10.11 9.11 -5.60
C LEU A 8 9.59 7.68 -5.67
N GLN A 9 10.14 6.85 -6.56
CA GLN A 9 9.76 5.44 -6.68
C GLN A 9 10.07 4.66 -5.40
N LEU A 10 11.26 4.85 -4.83
CA LEU A 10 11.64 4.24 -3.55
C LEU A 10 10.68 4.64 -2.44
N HIS A 11 10.30 5.92 -2.36
CA HIS A 11 9.36 6.42 -1.35
C HIS A 11 7.99 5.76 -1.45
N GLN A 12 7.47 5.57 -2.67
CA GLN A 12 6.19 4.90 -2.87
C GLN A 12 6.28 3.40 -2.57
N TYR A 13 7.40 2.76 -2.90
CA TYR A 13 7.67 1.37 -2.53
C TYR A 13 7.60 1.17 -1.01
N LEU A 14 8.32 1.99 -0.25
CA LEU A 14 8.35 1.92 1.22
C LEU A 14 6.95 2.10 1.84
N ARG A 15 6.13 2.99 1.29
CA ARG A 15 4.74 3.18 1.75
C ARG A 15 3.86 1.97 1.47
N VAL A 16 4.01 1.34 0.30
CA VAL A 16 3.27 0.12 -0.04
C VAL A 16 3.68 -1.03 0.86
N GLU A 17 4.98 -1.19 1.13
CA GLU A 17 5.51 -2.21 2.04
C GLU A 17 4.99 -2.00 3.48
N ALA A 18 5.06 -0.77 3.99
CA ALA A 18 4.51 -0.42 5.30
C ALA A 18 3.01 -0.73 5.40
N PHE A 19 2.25 -0.42 4.36
CA PHE A 19 0.83 -0.77 4.28
C PHE A 19 0.59 -2.27 4.33
N ILE A 20 1.39 -3.07 3.62
CA ILE A 20 1.22 -4.53 3.61
C ILE A 20 1.47 -5.11 5.01
N ASN A 21 2.56 -4.68 5.65
CA ASN A 21 2.91 -5.10 7.00
C ASN A 21 1.83 -4.70 8.02
N LEU A 22 1.23 -3.52 7.87
CA LEU A 22 0.15 -3.05 8.73
C LEU A 22 -1.15 -3.84 8.48
N ALA A 23 -1.54 -4.03 7.22
CA ALA A 23 -2.79 -4.71 6.85
C ALA A 23 -2.77 -6.22 7.10
N ALA A 24 -1.59 -6.84 7.21
CA ALA A 24 -1.43 -8.24 7.58
C ALA A 24 -1.56 -8.50 9.09
N GLN A 25 -1.55 -7.45 9.94
CA GLN A 25 -1.65 -7.63 11.39
C GLN A 25 -3.07 -8.08 11.79
N PRO A 26 -3.22 -9.10 12.66
CA PRO A 26 -4.52 -9.60 13.09
C PRO A 26 -5.41 -8.53 13.74
N ASP A 27 -4.83 -7.63 14.55
CA ASP A 27 -5.53 -6.53 15.21
C ASP A 27 -5.87 -5.37 14.26
N LYS A 28 -5.51 -5.48 12.98
CA LYS A 28 -5.89 -4.51 11.93
C LYS A 28 -6.97 -5.03 10.99
N GLN A 29 -7.39 -6.28 11.14
CA GLN A 29 -8.38 -6.91 10.27
C GLN A 29 -9.80 -6.31 10.40
N HIS A 30 -10.09 -5.49 11.41
CA HIS A 30 -11.35 -4.75 11.47
C HIS A 30 -11.30 -3.39 10.75
N TYR A 31 -10.12 -2.91 10.36
CA TYR A 31 -10.00 -1.67 9.58
C TYR A 31 -10.15 -1.94 8.09
N SER A 32 -10.69 -0.95 7.38
CA SER A 32 -10.71 -0.96 5.92
C SER A 32 -9.29 -0.79 5.37
N LEU A 33 -9.00 -1.42 4.23
CA LEU A 33 -7.71 -1.24 3.53
C LEU A 33 -7.44 0.24 3.22
N LEU A 34 -8.48 1.04 2.95
CA LEU A 34 -8.33 2.46 2.68
C LEU A 34 -7.91 3.25 3.92
N ALA A 35 -8.47 2.94 5.09
CA ALA A 35 -8.07 3.59 6.34
C ALA A 35 -6.59 3.30 6.66
N LEU A 36 -6.16 2.04 6.52
CA LEU A 36 -4.77 1.65 6.72
C LEU A 36 -3.82 2.28 5.69
N ALA A 37 -4.26 2.45 4.44
CA ALA A 37 -3.47 3.17 3.44
C ALA A 37 -3.25 4.65 3.81
N PHE A 38 -4.24 5.31 4.41
CA PHE A 38 -4.09 6.69 4.88
C PHE A 38 -3.11 6.81 6.05
N GLU A 39 -3.12 5.85 6.98
CA GLU A 39 -2.11 5.75 8.05
C GLU A 39 -0.68 5.61 7.48
N CYS A 40 -0.53 4.97 6.32
CA CYS A 40 0.75 4.83 5.61
C CYS A 40 1.12 6.03 4.72
N GLY A 41 0.39 7.15 4.82
CA GLY A 41 0.74 8.41 4.16
C GLY A 41 0.27 8.54 2.71
N PHE A 42 -0.73 7.76 2.29
CA PHE A 42 -1.44 8.01 1.03
C PHE A 42 -2.49 9.10 1.21
N ASN A 43 -2.52 10.09 0.32
CA ASN A 43 -3.47 11.21 0.40
C ASN A 43 -4.79 10.94 -0.35
N SER A 44 -4.87 9.86 -1.13
CA SER A 44 -6.09 9.52 -1.87
C SER A 44 -6.15 8.03 -2.22
N LYS A 45 -7.38 7.52 -2.40
CA LYS A 45 -7.64 6.17 -2.89
C LYS A 45 -7.02 5.91 -4.28
N SER A 46 -7.10 6.89 -5.18
CA SER A 46 -6.59 6.76 -6.55
C SER A 46 -5.06 6.62 -6.55
N THR A 47 -4.38 7.49 -5.79
CA THR A 47 -2.92 7.44 -5.61
C THR A 47 -2.49 6.10 -5.02
N PHE A 48 -3.14 5.67 -3.93
CA PHE A 48 -2.87 4.38 -3.30
C PHE A 48 -3.03 3.21 -4.29
N ASN A 49 -4.18 3.09 -4.95
CA ASN A 49 -4.45 1.99 -5.89
C ASN A 49 -3.44 1.96 -7.05
N LYS A 50 -3.08 3.14 -7.59
CA LYS A 50 -2.10 3.25 -8.66
C LYS A 50 -0.74 2.73 -8.23
N TYR A 51 -0.22 3.21 -7.10
CA TYR A 51 1.12 2.83 -6.65
C TYR A 51 1.17 1.41 -6.10
N PHE A 52 0.14 0.96 -5.39
CA PHE A 52 0.05 -0.42 -4.94
C PHE A 52 0.11 -1.39 -6.12
N LYS A 53 -0.70 -1.17 -7.16
CA LYS A 53 -0.66 -2.00 -8.37
C LYS A 53 0.67 -1.89 -9.12
N ALA A 54 1.29 -0.72 -9.16
CA ALA A 54 2.59 -0.54 -9.79
C ALA A 54 3.71 -1.31 -9.07
N VAL A 55 3.64 -1.42 -7.73
CA VAL A 55 4.65 -2.09 -6.91
C VAL A 55 4.40 -3.60 -6.81
N ILE A 56 3.14 -4.03 -6.65
CA ILE A 56 2.76 -5.41 -6.35
C ILE A 56 2.26 -6.17 -7.59
N GLY A 57 1.77 -5.47 -8.61
CA GLY A 57 1.23 -6.04 -9.84
C GLY A 57 -0.29 -6.25 -9.84
N GLU A 58 -0.94 -6.24 -8.67
CA GLU A 58 -2.38 -6.45 -8.51
C GLU A 58 -3.05 -5.40 -7.61
N THR A 59 -4.39 -5.43 -7.52
CA THR A 59 -5.12 -4.47 -6.68
C THR A 59 -5.06 -4.87 -5.21
N PRO A 60 -5.15 -3.91 -4.26
CA PRO A 60 -5.15 -4.21 -2.83
C PRO A 60 -6.24 -5.21 -2.42
N SER A 61 -7.42 -5.13 -3.03
CA SER A 61 -8.53 -6.05 -2.75
C SER A 61 -8.26 -7.48 -3.22
N ALA A 62 -7.54 -7.65 -4.34
CA ALA A 62 -7.14 -8.97 -4.82
C ALA A 62 -6.08 -9.59 -3.88
N TYR A 63 -5.04 -8.81 -3.57
CA TYR A 63 -3.95 -9.24 -2.69
C TYR A 63 -4.45 -9.64 -1.29
N PHE A 64 -5.26 -8.78 -0.66
CA PHE A 64 -5.76 -9.04 0.70
C PHE A 64 -7.03 -9.89 0.76
N GLY A 65 -7.75 -10.04 -0.35
CA GLY A 65 -8.88 -10.97 -0.43
C GLY A 65 -8.48 -12.42 -0.13
N LEU A 66 -7.23 -12.79 -0.43
CA LEU A 66 -6.63 -14.08 -0.12
C LEU A 66 -6.14 -14.19 1.34
N LEU A 67 -5.88 -13.07 2.03
CA LEU A 67 -5.29 -13.04 3.37
C LEU A 67 -6.32 -12.86 4.49
N ARG A 68 -7.52 -12.38 4.16
CA ARG A 68 -8.58 -12.00 5.13
C ARG A 68 -9.86 -12.84 4.99
N SER A 69 -9.76 -14.04 4.41
CA SER A 69 -10.87 -15.01 4.25
C SER A 69 -11.09 -15.85 5.50
#